data_AF-A0A5P0JIV9-F1
#
_entry.id   AF-A0A5P0JIV9-F1
#
_cell.length_a   1.000
_cell.length_b   1.000
_cell.length_c   1.000
_cell.angle_alpha   90.00
_cell.angle_beta   90.00
_cell.angle_gamma   90.00
#
_symmetry.space_group_name_H-M   'P 1'
#
loop_
_entity.id
_entity.type
_entity.pdbx_description
1 polymer ?
#
loop_
_entity_poly.entity_id
_entity_poly.type
_entity_poly.pdbx_seq_one_letter_code
_entity_poly.pdbx_strand_id
1 'polypeptide(L)'
;MGGPVNKVAYAFMLICVAQGVYTVVAIAAVGICVPPLGMGLATLIGRKNFSAEERETGKAALVMGCVGVTEGAIPFAAADPLRVIPSIMVGSVCGAVTAALVGAQCYAGWGGLIVLPVVEGKLGYIAAVAVGAVVTAVCVNVLKSLARKNGSS
;
A
#
# COMPACT_ATOMS: atom_id res chain seq x y z
N MET A 1 -7.08 -4.52 0.93
CA MET A 1 -8.07 -4.95 -0.09
C MET A 1 -9.29 -5.49 0.63
N GLY A 2 -10.52 -5.29 0.14
CA GLY A 2 -11.74 -5.69 0.87
C GLY A 2 -11.84 -7.19 1.24
N GLY A 3 -12.97 -7.59 1.83
CA GLY A 3 -13.24 -8.98 2.22
C GLY A 3 -13.12 -9.26 3.73
N PRO A 4 -13.39 -10.50 4.17
CA PRO A 4 -13.51 -10.83 5.59
C PRO A 4 -12.20 -10.64 6.37
N VAL A 5 -11.06 -11.03 5.81
CA VAL A 5 -9.74 -10.89 6.45
C VAL A 5 -9.40 -9.41 6.71
N ASN A 6 -9.66 -8.54 5.74
CA ASN A 6 -9.39 -7.10 5.87
C ASN A 6 -10.33 -6.42 6.87
N LYS A 7 -11.60 -6.86 6.95
CA LYS A 7 -12.54 -6.38 7.97
C LYS A 7 -12.07 -6.76 9.38
N VAL A 8 -11.58 -7.99 9.57
CA VAL A 8 -11.02 -8.44 10.86
C VAL A 8 -9.74 -7.66 11.20
N ALA A 9 -8.84 -7.45 10.24
CA ALA A 9 -7.63 -6.66 10.44
C ALA A 9 -7.95 -5.20 10.83
N TYR A 10 -8.94 -4.59 10.18
CA TYR A 10 -9.40 -3.24 10.53
C TYR A 10 -10.03 -3.18 11.93
N ALA A 11 -10.86 -4.17 12.29
CA ALA A 11 -11.40 -4.26 13.64
C ALA A 11 -10.31 -4.39 14.71
N PHE A 12 -9.27 -5.20 14.45
CA PHE A 12 -8.11 -5.31 15.32
C PHE A 12 -7.40 -3.97 15.51
N MET A 13 -7.19 -3.21 14.42
CA MET A 13 -6.61 -1.87 14.51
C MET A 13 -7.46 -0.93 15.39
N LEU A 14 -8.80 -0.95 15.26
CA LEU A 14 -9.69 -0.14 16.11
C LEU A 14 -9.60 -0.53 17.59
N ILE A 15 -9.46 -1.83 17.89
CA ILE A 15 -9.24 -2.30 19.26
C ILE A 15 -7.90 -1.75 19.79
N CYS A 16 -6.84 -1.75 18.99
CA CYS A 16 -5.56 -1.17 19.39
C CYS A 16 -5.66 0.33 19.71
N VAL A 17 -6.46 1.10 18.96
CA VAL A 17 -6.74 2.51 19.29
C VAL A 17 -7.39 2.62 20.66
N ALA A 18 -8.42 1.82 20.94
CA ALA A 18 -9.14 1.82 22.20
C ALA A 18 -8.28 1.37 23.40
N GLN A 19 -7.25 0.55 23.16
CA GLN A 19 -6.30 0.08 24.18
C GLN A 19 -5.05 0.97 24.31
N GLY A 20 -4.95 2.07 23.56
CA GLY A 20 -3.79 2.96 23.60
C GLY A 20 -2.53 2.42 22.93
N VAL A 21 -2.64 1.38 22.09
CA VAL A 21 -1.51 0.73 21.39
C VAL A 21 -1.29 1.39 20.02
N TYR A 22 -0.88 2.66 20.04
CA TYR A 22 -0.82 3.52 18.85
C TYR A 22 0.29 3.17 17.84
N THR A 23 1.32 2.47 18.28
CA THR A 23 2.38 1.96 17.38
C THR A 23 1.84 0.93 16.40
N VAL A 24 1.02 -0.01 16.88
CA VAL A 24 0.37 -1.03 16.02
C VAL A 24 -0.62 -0.37 15.06
N VAL A 25 -1.30 0.69 15.49
CA VAL A 25 -2.20 1.47 14.64
C VAL A 25 -1.43 2.13 13.50
N ALA A 26 -0.26 2.74 13.76
CA ALA A 26 0.58 3.31 12.72
C ALA A 26 1.07 2.26 11.71
N ILE A 27 1.52 1.10 12.20
CA ILE A 27 1.96 -0.03 11.38
C ILE A 27 0.83 -0.48 10.44
N ALA A 28 -0.38 -0.63 10.97
CA ALA A 28 -1.57 -0.99 10.18
C ALA A 28 -1.95 0.12 9.19
N ALA A 29 -1.92 1.39 9.60
CA ALA A 29 -2.24 2.55 8.78
C ALA A 29 -1.35 2.66 7.53
N VAL A 30 -0.05 2.36 7.67
CA VAL A 30 0.89 2.26 6.54
C VAL A 30 0.51 1.09 5.63
N GLY A 31 0.26 -0.09 6.18
CA GLY A 31 -0.13 -1.27 5.40
C GLY A 31 -1.41 -1.09 4.59
N ILE A 32 -2.34 -0.26 5.06
CA ILE A 32 -3.61 0.04 4.37
C ILE A 32 -3.37 0.81 3.06
N CYS A 33 -2.51 1.84 3.09
CA CYS A 33 -2.33 2.76 1.96
C CYS A 33 -1.21 2.36 0.99
N VAL A 34 -0.27 1.50 1.41
CA VAL A 34 0.83 1.06 0.55
C VAL A 34 0.37 0.36 -0.72
N PRO A 35 -0.60 -0.59 -0.72
CA PRO A 35 -1.04 -1.26 -1.95
C PRO A 35 -1.52 -0.31 -3.06
N PRO A 36 -2.50 0.59 -2.84
CA PRO A 36 -2.97 1.50 -3.89
C PRO A 36 -1.91 2.55 -4.26
N LEU A 37 -1.12 3.07 -3.32
CA LEU A 37 -0.02 4.00 -3.61
C LEU A 37 1.07 3.34 -4.47
N GLY A 38 1.46 2.13 -4.11
CA GLY A 38 2.45 1.34 -4.82
C GLY A 38 2.01 0.97 -6.24
N MET A 39 0.74 0.59 -6.42
CA MET A 39 0.20 0.32 -7.76
C MET A 39 0.09 1.58 -8.60
N GLY A 40 -0.39 2.67 -8.02
CA GLY A 40 -0.41 3.97 -8.67
C GLY A 40 0.99 4.40 -9.13
N LEU A 41 1.99 4.30 -8.25
CA LEU A 41 3.38 4.59 -8.56
C LEU A 41 3.95 3.64 -9.63
N ALA A 42 3.58 2.35 -9.58
CA ALA A 42 4.03 1.36 -10.57
C ALA A 42 3.62 1.74 -11.99
N THR A 43 2.39 2.24 -12.17
CA THR A 43 1.86 2.65 -13.48
C THR A 43 2.55 3.89 -14.05
N LEU A 44 3.06 4.77 -13.18
CA LEU A 44 3.85 5.94 -13.58
C LEU A 44 5.28 5.54 -13.99
N ILE A 45 5.96 4.71 -13.19
CA ILE A 45 7.37 4.32 -13.42
C ILE A 45 7.48 3.33 -14.59
N GLY A 46 6.68 2.27 -14.57
CA GLY A 46 6.77 1.17 -15.52
C GLY A 46 5.66 1.21 -16.56
N ARG A 47 5.31 2.41 -17.05
CA ARG A 47 4.15 2.68 -17.92
C ARG A 47 3.94 1.62 -19.01
N LYS A 48 5.02 1.14 -19.64
CA LYS A 48 5.02 0.09 -20.68
C LYS A 48 4.47 -1.29 -20.26
N ASN A 49 4.41 -1.57 -18.96
CA ASN A 49 3.92 -2.82 -18.38
C ASN A 49 2.40 -2.81 -18.09
N PHE A 50 1.75 -1.67 -18.30
CA PHE A 50 0.34 -1.45 -17.98
C PHE A 50 -0.44 -0.98 -19.20
N SER A 51 -1.71 -1.38 -19.28
CA SER A 51 -2.67 -0.93 -20.28
C SER A 51 -3.01 0.56 -20.12
N ALA A 52 -3.68 1.15 -21.11
CA ALA A 52 -4.16 2.53 -20.98
C ALA A 52 -5.15 2.70 -19.83
N GLU A 53 -6.05 1.72 -19.65
CA GLU A 53 -7.04 1.69 -18.58
C GLU A 53 -6.35 1.57 -17.21
N GLU A 54 -5.42 0.62 -17.04
CA GLU A 54 -4.66 0.46 -15.79
C GLU A 54 -3.92 1.74 -15.38
N ARG A 55 -3.43 2.54 -16.34
CA ARG A 55 -2.77 3.81 -16.05
C ARG A 55 -3.74 4.88 -15.56
N GLU A 56 -4.95 4.94 -16.10
CA GLU A 56 -5.98 5.87 -15.61
C GLU A 56 -6.46 5.45 -14.22
N THR A 57 -6.71 4.15 -14.02
CA THR A 57 -6.99 3.59 -12.69
C THR A 57 -5.84 3.85 -11.72
N GLY A 58 -4.59 3.89 -12.20
CA GLY A 58 -3.41 4.17 -11.39
C GLY A 58 -3.41 5.56 -10.77
N LYS A 59 -3.89 6.57 -11.51
CA LYS A 59 -4.05 7.93 -10.97
C LYS A 59 -5.09 7.96 -9.84
N ALA A 60 -6.22 7.29 -10.05
CA ALA A 60 -7.24 7.15 -9.02
C ALA A 60 -6.73 6.37 -7.79
N ALA A 61 -5.93 5.32 -8.00
CA ALA A 61 -5.30 4.55 -6.94
C ALA A 61 -4.33 5.38 -6.10
N LEU A 62 -3.56 6.30 -6.69
CA LEU A 62 -2.73 7.23 -5.90
C LEU A 62 -3.58 8.07 -4.94
N VAL A 63 -4.65 8.67 -5.44
CA VAL A 63 -5.55 9.50 -4.62
C VAL A 63 -6.20 8.67 -3.53
N MET A 64 -6.74 7.50 -3.87
CA MET A 64 -7.32 6.56 -2.91
C MET A 64 -6.33 6.15 -1.83
N GLY A 65 -5.08 5.85 -2.21
CA GLY A 65 -4.03 5.53 -1.26
C GLY A 65 -3.69 6.68 -0.31
N CYS A 66 -3.62 7.92 -0.81
CA CYS A 66 -3.41 9.10 0.02
C CYS A 66 -4.49 9.27 1.10
N VAL A 67 -5.74 8.91 0.80
CA VAL A 67 -6.84 8.98 1.77
C VAL A 67 -7.11 7.66 2.51
N GLY A 68 -6.26 6.65 2.36
CA GLY A 68 -6.37 5.38 3.11
C GLY A 68 -7.38 4.38 2.57
N VAL A 69 -7.80 4.52 1.31
CA VAL A 69 -8.72 3.60 0.63
C VAL A 69 -7.92 2.52 -0.09
N THR A 70 -7.88 1.32 0.49
CA THR A 70 -7.08 0.18 0.01
C THR A 70 -7.66 -0.50 -1.23
N GLU A 71 -8.93 -0.24 -1.54
CA GLU A 71 -9.70 -0.78 -2.66
C GLU A 71 -9.13 -0.37 -4.02
N GLY A 72 -8.38 0.74 -4.10
CA GLY A 72 -7.73 1.18 -5.33
C GLY A 72 -6.76 0.16 -5.94
N ALA A 73 -6.30 -0.83 -5.17
CA ALA A 73 -5.46 -1.92 -5.66
C ALA A 73 -6.24 -3.11 -6.25
N ILE A 74 -7.55 -3.24 -5.95
CA ILE A 74 -8.40 -4.35 -6.42
C ILE A 74 -8.39 -4.52 -7.94
N PRO A 75 -8.60 -3.48 -8.77
CA PRO A 75 -8.63 -3.66 -10.23
C PRO A 75 -7.31 -4.21 -10.78
N PHE A 76 -6.17 -3.83 -10.19
CA PHE A 76 -4.87 -4.37 -10.57
C PHE A 76 -4.69 -5.82 -10.14
N ALA A 77 -5.10 -6.15 -8.91
CA ALA A 77 -5.01 -7.50 -8.39
C ALA A 77 -5.95 -8.46 -9.14
N ALA A 78 -7.10 -7.98 -9.62
CA ALA A 78 -8.00 -8.76 -10.46
C ALA A 78 -7.41 -9.01 -11.85
N ALA A 79 -6.74 -8.01 -12.44
CA ALA A 79 -6.13 -8.13 -13.76
C ALA A 79 -4.88 -9.03 -13.79
N ASP A 80 -4.04 -8.99 -12.74
CA ASP A 80 -2.80 -9.77 -12.66
C ASP A 80 -2.50 -10.24 -11.23
N PRO A 81 -3.28 -11.19 -10.69
CA PRO A 81 -3.22 -11.58 -9.28
C PRO A 81 -1.87 -12.16 -8.88
N LEU A 82 -1.25 -12.97 -9.75
CA LEU A 82 0.00 -13.67 -9.47
C LEU A 82 1.19 -12.73 -9.29
N ARG A 83 1.15 -11.54 -9.91
CA ARG A 83 2.24 -10.57 -9.82
C ARG A 83 1.92 -9.43 -8.87
N VAL A 84 0.67 -8.99 -8.83
CA VAL A 84 0.23 -7.87 -8.00
C VAL A 84 0.15 -8.25 -6.54
N ILE A 85 -0.52 -9.37 -6.19
CA ILE A 85 -0.75 -9.74 -4.78
C ILE A 85 0.57 -9.94 -4.03
N PRO A 86 1.54 -10.71 -4.54
CA PRO A 86 2.83 -10.84 -3.85
C PRO A 86 3.58 -9.51 -3.74
N SER A 87 3.52 -8.66 -4.76
CA SER A 87 4.21 -7.37 -4.77
C SER A 87 3.65 -6.40 -3.72
N ILE A 88 2.32 -6.29 -3.61
CA ILE A 88 1.70 -5.43 -2.59
C ILE A 88 1.93 -5.99 -1.18
N MET A 89 1.99 -7.32 -1.00
CA MET A 89 2.30 -7.94 0.28
C MET A 89 3.72 -7.59 0.73
N VAL A 90 4.72 -7.80 -0.16
CA VAL A 90 6.12 -7.48 0.14
C VAL A 90 6.28 -6.00 0.46
N GLY A 91 5.73 -5.12 -0.36
CA GLY A 91 5.82 -3.68 -0.10
C GLY A 91 5.10 -3.25 1.17
N SER A 92 3.92 -3.81 1.47
CA SER A 92 3.19 -3.50 2.71
C SER A 92 3.98 -3.93 3.95
N VAL A 93 4.63 -5.10 3.91
CA VAL A 93 5.52 -5.57 4.99
C VAL A 93 6.72 -4.64 5.13
N CYS A 94 7.37 -4.24 4.04
CA CYS A 94 8.49 -3.30 4.10
C CYS A 94 8.09 -1.95 4.72
N GLY A 95 6.94 -1.40 4.33
CA GLY A 95 6.41 -0.17 4.93
C GLY A 95 6.06 -0.35 6.41
N ALA A 96 5.34 -1.42 6.76
CA ALA A 96 4.96 -1.75 8.13
C ALA A 96 6.17 -1.92 9.06
N VAL A 97 7.19 -2.66 8.64
CA VAL A 97 8.45 -2.83 9.38
C VAL A 97 9.18 -1.50 9.53
N THR A 98 9.21 -0.68 8.48
CA THR A 98 9.81 0.66 8.57
C THR A 98 9.10 1.53 9.60
N ALA A 99 7.76 1.51 9.62
CA ALA A 99 6.96 2.24 10.61
C ALA A 99 7.21 1.74 12.04
N ALA A 100 7.41 0.43 12.22
CA ALA A 100 7.77 -0.15 13.51
C ALA A 100 9.16 0.30 13.97
N LEU A 101 10.16 0.27 13.08
CA LEU A 101 11.55 0.63 13.39
C LEU A 101 11.70 2.12 13.73
N VAL A 102 10.95 2.99 13.07
CA VAL A 102 10.97 4.43 13.34
C VAL A 102 10.06 4.83 14.51
N GLY A 103 9.33 3.88 15.11
CA GLY A 103 8.47 4.12 16.26
C GLY A 103 7.29 5.07 16.01
N ALA A 104 6.76 5.09 14.77
CA ALA A 104 5.61 5.95 14.45
C ALA A 104 4.38 5.55 15.27
N GLN A 105 3.57 6.54 15.68
CA GLN A 105 2.31 6.30 16.38
C GLN A 105 1.16 6.99 15.66
N CYS A 106 -0.01 6.35 15.61
CA CYS A 106 -1.21 6.91 15.00
C CYS A 106 -2.37 6.84 15.99
N TYR A 107 -3.00 7.99 16.26
CA TYR A 107 -4.12 8.08 17.20
C TYR A 107 -5.49 7.89 16.52
N ALA A 108 -5.53 7.72 15.20
CA ALA A 108 -6.76 7.45 14.46
C ALA A 108 -6.77 6.03 13.88
N GLY A 109 -7.93 5.39 13.94
CA GLY A 109 -8.19 4.10 13.31
C GLY A 109 -8.39 4.20 11.81
N TRP A 110 -7.49 4.88 11.10
CA TRP A 110 -7.56 5.08 9.65
C TRP A 110 -6.16 5.07 9.02
N GLY A 111 -6.07 4.87 7.70
CA GLY A 111 -4.80 4.77 6.96
C GLY A 111 -4.52 5.96 6.04
N GLY A 112 -3.37 5.93 5.35
CA GLY A 112 -3.04 6.94 4.33
C GLY A 112 -2.33 8.18 4.88
N LEU A 113 -2.19 9.20 4.04
CA LEU A 113 -1.61 10.48 4.38
C LEU A 113 -2.61 11.42 5.06
N ILE A 114 -3.92 11.13 4.96
CA ILE A 114 -4.97 11.90 5.63
C ILE A 114 -4.85 11.87 7.16
N VAL A 115 -4.24 10.83 7.73
CA VAL A 115 -4.02 10.72 9.19
C VAL A 115 -2.78 11.45 9.70
N LEU A 116 -1.97 12.06 8.83
CA LEU A 116 -0.76 12.80 9.25
C LEU A 116 -0.96 13.84 10.37
N PRO A 117 -2.09 14.57 10.48
CA PRO A 117 -2.31 15.48 11.59
C PRO A 117 -2.31 14.81 12.97
N VAL A 118 -2.68 13.53 13.03
CA VAL A 118 -2.83 12.72 14.26
C VAL A 118 -1.79 11.60 14.35
N VAL A 119 -0.66 11.77 13.65
CA VAL A 119 0.48 10.86 13.72
C VAL A 119 1.63 11.52 14.47
N GLU A 120 2.20 10.81 15.43
CA GLU A 120 3.50 11.12 16.03
C GLU A 120 4.62 10.47 15.21
N GLY A 121 5.75 11.17 15.03
CA GLY A 121 6.81 10.69 14.14
C GLY A 121 6.46 10.83 12.65
N LYS A 122 5.79 11.93 12.27
CA LYS A 122 5.25 12.19 10.90
C LYS A 122 6.24 11.89 9.78
N LEU A 123 7.50 12.33 9.91
CA LEU A 123 8.53 12.09 8.91
C LEU A 123 8.85 10.60 8.76
N GLY A 124 8.91 9.86 9.87
CA GLY A 124 9.10 8.41 9.87
C GLY A 124 7.92 7.67 9.25
N TYR A 125 6.69 8.11 9.52
CA TYR A 125 5.49 7.56 8.88
C TYR A 125 5.48 7.80 7.37
N ILE A 126 5.79 9.02 6.91
CA ILE A 126 5.89 9.34 5.47
C ILE A 126 6.98 8.48 4.82
N ALA A 127 8.15 8.35 5.46
CA ALA A 127 9.23 7.50 4.98
C ALA A 127 8.79 6.03 4.87
N ALA A 128 8.07 5.51 5.87
CA ALA A 128 7.55 4.14 5.87
C ALA A 128 6.55 3.90 4.72
N VAL A 129 5.61 4.82 4.49
CA VAL A 129 4.68 4.77 3.36
C VAL A 129 5.45 4.79 2.03
N ALA A 130 6.43 5.70 1.91
CA ALA A 130 7.25 5.83 0.71
C ALA A 130 8.04 4.54 0.42
N VAL A 131 8.70 3.96 1.43
CA VAL A 131 9.41 2.68 1.30
C VAL A 131 8.49 1.59 0.81
N GLY A 132 7.31 1.42 1.43
CA GLY A 132 6.38 0.38 1.03
C GLY A 132 5.83 0.56 -0.39
N ALA A 133 5.49 1.81 -0.76
CA ALA A 133 5.00 2.14 -2.09
C ALA A 133 6.08 1.91 -3.17
N VAL A 134 7.33 2.32 -2.92
CA VAL A 134 8.45 2.11 -3.85
C VAL A 134 8.75 0.63 -4.02
N VAL A 135 8.83 -0.13 -2.92
CA VAL A 135 9.06 -1.59 -2.99
C VAL A 135 7.97 -2.27 -3.80
N THR A 136 6.69 -1.95 -3.53
CA THR A 136 5.56 -2.46 -4.32
C THR A 136 5.73 -2.15 -5.81
N ALA A 137 6.04 -0.90 -6.14
CA ALA A 137 6.17 -0.43 -7.52
C ALA A 137 7.32 -1.10 -8.26
N VAL A 138 8.45 -1.32 -7.59
CA VAL A 138 9.61 -2.03 -8.14
C VAL A 138 9.27 -3.50 -8.34
N CYS A 139 8.75 -4.19 -7.32
CA CYS A 139 8.41 -5.62 -7.38
C CYS A 139 7.46 -5.91 -8.54
N VAL A 140 6.35 -5.19 -8.65
CA VAL A 140 5.34 -5.47 -9.68
C VAL A 140 5.87 -5.18 -11.08
N ASN A 141 6.68 -4.13 -11.24
CA ASN A 141 7.27 -3.78 -12.53
C ASN A 141 8.33 -4.77 -12.98
N VAL A 142 9.16 -5.26 -12.05
CA VAL A 142 10.14 -6.31 -12.35
C VAL A 142 9.41 -7.58 -12.77
N LEU A 143 8.43 -8.04 -12.00
CA LEU A 143 7.66 -9.25 -12.31
C LEU A 143 6.91 -9.14 -13.64
N LYS A 144 6.22 -8.03 -13.91
CA LYS A 144 5.53 -7.80 -15.18
C LYS A 144 6.52 -7.69 -16.35
N SER A 145 7.67 -7.05 -16.16
CA SER A 145 8.69 -6.92 -17.22
C SER A 145 9.36 -8.26 -17.55
N LEU A 146 9.58 -9.14 -16.56
CA LEU A 146 10.13 -10.48 -16.77
C LEU A 146 9.14 -11.35 -17.54
N ALA A 147 7.86 -11.33 -17.16
CA ALA A 147 6.82 -12.07 -17.85
C ALA A 147 6.66 -11.63 -19.32
N ARG A 148 6.76 -10.33 -19.59
CA ARG A 148 6.70 -9.82 -20.96
C ARG A 148 7.85 -10.34 -21.83
N LYS A 149 9.07 -10.43 -21.29
CA LYS A 149 10.23 -10.98 -22.01
C LYS A 149 10.03 -12.45 -22.37
N ASN A 150 9.48 -13.24 -21.44
CA ASN A 150 9.28 -14.68 -21.63
C ASN A 150 8.19 -15.01 -22.67
N GLY A 151 7.23 -14.11 -22.92
CA GLY A 151 6.20 -14.30 -23.95
C GLY A 151 6.60 -13.82 -25.35
N SER A 152 7.80 -13.28 -25.52
CA SER A 152 8.36 -12.79 -26.79
C SER A 152 9.48 -13.69 -27.34
N SER A 153 9.58 -14.92 -26.85
CA SER A 153 10.45 -16.00 -27.33
C SER A 153 9.59 -17.18 -27.78
#